data_AF-A0A9D5MK28-F1
#
_entry.id   AF-A0A9D5MK28-F1
#
_cell.length_a   1.000
_cell.length_b   1.000
_cell.length_c   1.000
_cell.angle_alpha   90.00
_cell.angle_beta   90.00
_cell.angle_gamma   90.00
#
_symmetry.space_group_name_H-M   'P 1'
#
loop_
_entity.id
_entity.type
_entity.pdbx_description
1 polymer ?
#
loop_
_entity_poly.entity_id
_entity_poly.type
_entity_poly.pdbx_seq_one_letter_code
_entity_poly.pdbx_strand_id
1 'polypeptide(L)'
;MSVLVENNSDKDLTISTQSMYVNGYKINASLYCDVSAGKKSNETIYFYEDDFERCGIETIATIEISFDAYDDDYNDIFVSDLIVLETSAADGFKYEYNDEGTVIFDEGDIKVVVQDLVTDEYGDVDLLIYLYNGTDDLIYLSTEDTSVNGFMIYSYGSCYLDADKHAVISVSFYASDLEENDIDEITDIELSFEVRDYNSYDTIAEIGPVTITF
;
A
#
# COMPACT_ATOMS: atom_id res chain seq x y z
N MET A 1 -12.69 -4.19 -12.77
CA MET A 1 -13.87 -4.93 -12.29
C MET A 1 -15.11 -4.06 -12.44
N SER A 2 -16.21 -4.55 -13.03
CA SER A 2 -17.44 -3.74 -13.19
C SER A 2 -18.35 -3.83 -11.97
N VAL A 3 -18.93 -2.70 -11.55
CA VAL A 3 -19.84 -2.62 -10.40
C VAL A 3 -21.07 -1.77 -10.74
N LEU A 4 -22.19 -2.05 -10.08
CA LEU A 4 -23.40 -1.21 -10.13
C LEU A 4 -23.49 -0.46 -8.80
N VAL A 5 -23.43 0.87 -8.89
CA VAL A 5 -23.60 1.75 -7.73
C VAL A 5 -25.03 2.28 -7.74
N GLU A 6 -25.76 2.08 -6.64
CA GLU A 6 -27.12 2.58 -6.47
C GLU A 6 -27.22 3.52 -5.27
N ASN A 7 -27.38 4.81 -5.52
CA ASN A 7 -27.63 5.79 -4.46
C ASN A 7 -29.14 5.89 -4.21
N ASN A 8 -29.61 5.23 -3.16
CA ASN A 8 -31.02 5.28 -2.74
C ASN A 8 -31.29 6.36 -1.66
N SER A 9 -30.30 7.21 -1.36
CA SER A 9 -30.46 8.33 -0.43
C SER A 9 -31.16 9.54 -1.09
N ASP A 10 -31.37 10.59 -0.30
CA ASP A 10 -31.89 11.89 -0.73
C ASP A 10 -30.79 12.93 -1.02
N LYS A 11 -29.52 12.52 -0.96
CA LYS A 11 -28.35 13.35 -1.27
C LYS A 11 -27.62 12.84 -2.49
N ASP A 12 -26.91 13.73 -3.17
CA ASP A 12 -25.88 13.34 -4.13
C ASP A 12 -24.67 12.84 -3.34
N LEU A 13 -24.06 11.74 -3.79
CA LEU A 13 -22.97 11.06 -3.09
C LEU A 13 -21.82 10.79 -4.05
N THR A 14 -20.60 10.97 -3.57
CA THR A 14 -19.41 10.40 -4.17
C THR A 14 -19.12 9.06 -3.49
N ILE A 15 -18.80 8.03 -4.28
CA ILE A 15 -18.38 6.71 -3.79
C ILE A 15 -16.96 6.45 -4.27
N SER A 16 -16.09 5.99 -3.36
CA SER A 16 -14.72 5.58 -3.66
C SER A 16 -14.35 4.24 -3.03
N THR A 17 -13.22 3.69 -3.48
CA THR A 17 -12.55 2.56 -2.83
C THR A 17 -11.64 3.04 -1.71
N GLN A 18 -11.75 2.43 -0.53
CA GLN A 18 -10.94 2.78 0.64
C GLN A 18 -9.76 1.82 0.81
N SER A 19 -10.03 0.52 0.99
CA SER A 19 -9.03 -0.54 1.04
C SER A 19 -9.27 -1.55 -0.07
N MET A 20 -8.18 -2.09 -0.61
CA MET A 20 -8.20 -3.14 -1.63
C MET A 20 -7.07 -4.13 -1.38
N TYR A 21 -7.43 -5.40 -1.33
CA TYR A 21 -6.50 -6.51 -1.20
C TYR A 21 -6.79 -7.58 -2.24
N VAL A 22 -5.72 -8.12 -2.82
CA VAL A 22 -5.79 -9.29 -3.72
C VAL A 22 -4.90 -10.37 -3.14
N ASN A 23 -5.46 -11.54 -2.87
CA ASN A 23 -4.75 -12.65 -2.21
C ASN A 23 -4.07 -12.27 -0.88
N GLY A 24 -4.58 -11.26 -0.16
CA GLY A 24 -4.00 -10.74 1.08
C GLY A 24 -2.93 -9.66 0.90
N TYR A 25 -2.49 -9.37 -0.33
CA TYR A 25 -1.63 -8.22 -0.63
C TYR A 25 -2.46 -6.96 -0.82
N LYS A 26 -2.02 -5.83 -0.27
CA LYS A 26 -2.57 -4.50 -0.55
C LYS A 26 -2.29 -4.14 -2.01
N ILE A 27 -3.32 -3.79 -2.75
CA ILE A 27 -3.23 -3.38 -4.16
C ILE A 27 -3.91 -2.03 -4.32
N ASN A 28 -3.29 -1.09 -5.01
CA ASN A 28 -3.94 0.16 -5.34
C ASN A 28 -5.03 -0.08 -6.37
N ALA A 29 -6.20 0.50 -6.10
CA ALA A 29 -7.32 0.49 -6.99
C ALA A 29 -8.01 1.85 -6.97
N SER A 30 -8.63 2.21 -8.09
CA SER A 30 -9.42 3.42 -8.21
C SER A 30 -10.85 3.10 -8.60
N LEU A 31 -11.75 3.49 -7.71
CA LEU A 31 -13.12 3.86 -8.03
C LEU A 31 -13.34 5.26 -7.48
N TYR A 32 -13.92 6.13 -8.29
CA TYR A 32 -14.42 7.42 -7.86
C TYR A 32 -15.62 7.74 -8.75
N CYS A 33 -16.82 7.79 -8.18
CA CYS A 33 -18.02 8.11 -8.95
C CYS A 33 -19.01 8.96 -8.17
N ASP A 34 -19.55 9.97 -8.86
CA ASP A 34 -20.66 10.78 -8.34
C ASP A 34 -21.98 10.20 -8.79
N VAL A 35 -22.87 9.92 -7.85
CA VAL A 35 -24.19 9.35 -8.11
C VAL A 35 -25.24 10.22 -7.43
N SER A 36 -26.04 10.92 -8.22
CA SER A 36 -27.11 11.77 -7.68
C SER A 36 -28.17 10.97 -6.90
N ALA A 37 -28.90 11.66 -6.03
CA ALA A 37 -29.97 11.10 -5.22
C ALA A 37 -30.98 10.26 -6.04
N GLY A 38 -31.22 9.03 -5.60
CA GLY A 38 -32.13 8.08 -6.26
C GLY A 38 -31.67 7.57 -7.63
N LYS A 39 -30.38 7.73 -8.00
CA LYS A 39 -29.82 7.30 -9.28
C LYS A 39 -28.92 6.07 -9.15
N LYS A 40 -28.58 5.51 -10.31
CA LYS A 40 -27.68 4.36 -10.45
C LYS A 40 -26.62 4.69 -11.49
N SER A 41 -25.42 4.16 -11.30
CA SER A 41 -24.35 4.20 -12.29
C SER A 41 -23.68 2.84 -12.43
N ASN A 42 -23.25 2.51 -13.65
CA ASN A 42 -22.40 1.34 -13.89
C ASN A 42 -20.96 1.84 -13.97
N GLU A 43 -20.14 1.38 -13.04
CA GLU A 43 -18.78 1.86 -12.88
C GLU A 43 -17.76 0.74 -13.09
N THR A 44 -16.50 1.14 -13.22
CA THR A 44 -15.38 0.21 -13.28
C THR A 44 -14.36 0.58 -12.22
N ILE A 45 -13.99 -0.40 -11.41
CA ILE A 45 -12.83 -0.35 -10.52
C ILE A 45 -11.61 -0.72 -11.34
N TYR A 46 -10.65 0.19 -11.41
CA TYR A 46 -9.36 -0.01 -12.08
C TYR A 46 -8.33 -0.44 -11.04
N PHE A 47 -7.48 -1.40 -11.38
CA PHE A 47 -6.37 -1.79 -10.54
C PHE A 47 -5.06 -1.29 -11.17
N TYR A 48 -4.05 -1.07 -10.33
CA TYR A 48 -2.73 -0.67 -10.78
C TYR A 48 -1.93 -1.94 -11.09
N GLU A 49 -1.57 -2.13 -12.37
CA GLU A 49 -0.92 -3.37 -12.84
C GLU A 49 0.44 -3.62 -12.18
N ASP A 50 1.21 -2.55 -11.95
CA ASP A 50 2.54 -2.61 -11.31
C ASP A 50 2.50 -3.28 -9.93
N ASP A 51 1.41 -3.12 -9.18
CA ASP A 51 1.26 -3.76 -7.87
C ASP A 51 1.13 -5.28 -7.98
N PHE A 52 0.51 -5.80 -9.06
CA PHE A 52 0.45 -7.24 -9.29
C PHE A 52 1.83 -7.81 -9.61
N GLU A 53 2.61 -7.09 -10.42
CA GLU A 53 3.97 -7.49 -10.76
C GLU A 53 4.87 -7.50 -9.50
N ARG A 54 4.84 -6.40 -8.73
CA ARG A 54 5.59 -6.27 -7.46
C ARG A 54 5.21 -7.34 -6.43
N CYS A 55 3.92 -7.68 -6.34
CA CYS A 55 3.44 -8.72 -5.42
C CYS A 55 3.52 -10.15 -5.99
N GLY A 56 3.94 -10.32 -7.24
CA GLY A 56 4.01 -11.65 -7.90
C GLY A 56 2.64 -12.32 -8.10
N ILE A 57 1.56 -11.54 -8.26
CA ILE A 57 0.19 -12.06 -8.36
C ILE A 57 -0.14 -12.41 -9.82
N GLU A 58 -0.07 -13.70 -10.14
CA GLU A 58 -0.46 -14.21 -11.47
C GLU A 58 -1.92 -14.70 -11.54
N THR A 59 -2.49 -15.12 -10.39
CA THR A 59 -3.84 -15.66 -10.29
C THR A 59 -4.58 -15.00 -9.15
N ILE A 60 -5.75 -14.42 -9.43
CA ILE A 60 -6.59 -13.77 -8.42
C ILE A 60 -7.55 -14.81 -7.83
N ALA A 61 -7.30 -15.22 -6.60
CA ALA A 61 -8.15 -16.14 -5.85
C ALA A 61 -9.18 -15.40 -5.00
N THR A 62 -8.73 -14.37 -4.28
CA THR A 62 -9.59 -13.52 -3.45
C THR A 62 -9.35 -12.04 -3.74
N ILE A 63 -10.43 -11.27 -3.65
CA ILE A 63 -10.41 -9.81 -3.63
C ILE A 63 -11.14 -9.39 -2.35
N GLU A 64 -10.51 -8.54 -1.54
CA GLU A 64 -11.15 -7.90 -0.39
C GLU A 64 -11.19 -6.40 -0.65
N ILE A 65 -12.36 -5.79 -0.55
CA ILE A 65 -12.55 -4.39 -0.92
C ILE A 65 -13.48 -3.71 0.07
N SER A 66 -13.14 -2.49 0.47
CA SER A 66 -14.05 -1.59 1.19
C SER A 66 -14.31 -0.32 0.38
N PHE A 67 -15.47 0.27 0.62
CA PHE A 67 -15.91 1.50 -0.02
C PHE A 67 -16.21 2.56 1.03
N ASP A 68 -15.93 3.79 0.68
CA ASP A 68 -16.37 4.97 1.41
C ASP A 68 -17.32 5.80 0.54
N ALA A 69 -18.14 6.59 1.23
CA ALA A 69 -19.02 7.55 0.59
C ALA A 69 -19.06 8.84 1.37
N TYR A 70 -19.07 9.96 0.65
CA TYR A 70 -19.22 11.29 1.22
C TYR A 70 -20.17 12.14 0.38
N ASP A 71 -20.72 13.19 0.99
CA ASP A 71 -21.58 14.16 0.29
C ASP A 71 -20.78 15.34 -0.30
N ASP A 72 -21.44 16.23 -1.05
CA ASP A 72 -20.82 17.38 -1.72
C ASP A 72 -20.05 18.32 -0.77
N ASP A 73 -20.38 18.29 0.52
CA ASP A 73 -19.72 19.07 1.58
C ASP A 73 -18.53 18.30 2.21
N TYR A 74 -18.15 17.15 1.63
CA TYR A 74 -17.12 16.22 2.12
C TYR A 74 -17.40 15.66 3.50
N ASN A 75 -18.68 15.55 3.89
CA ASN A 75 -19.01 14.82 5.11
C ASN A 75 -19.04 13.33 4.81
N ASP A 76 -18.33 12.55 5.62
CA ASP A 76 -18.38 11.10 5.58
C ASP A 76 -19.83 10.62 5.83
N ILE A 77 -20.33 9.80 4.91
CA ILE A 77 -21.66 9.19 4.99
C ILE A 77 -21.56 7.76 5.47
N PHE A 78 -20.64 6.97 4.90
CA PHE A 78 -20.29 5.66 5.44
C PHE A 78 -18.90 5.22 4.98
N VAL A 79 -18.32 4.28 5.72
CA VAL A 79 -17.24 3.41 5.29
C VAL A 79 -17.72 1.98 5.50
N SER A 80 -17.59 1.13 4.49
CA SER A 80 -18.00 -0.27 4.59
C SER A 80 -16.94 -1.10 5.31
N ASP A 81 -17.37 -2.19 5.92
CA ASP A 81 -16.45 -3.29 6.25
C ASP A 81 -15.80 -3.84 4.96
N LEU A 82 -14.72 -4.62 5.11
CA LEU A 82 -14.12 -5.35 4.01
C LEU A 82 -15.11 -6.41 3.46
N ILE A 83 -15.39 -6.29 2.17
CA ILE A 83 -16.22 -7.23 1.42
C ILE A 83 -15.28 -8.24 0.75
N VAL A 84 -15.46 -9.53 1.07
CA VAL A 84 -14.66 -10.61 0.51
C VAL A 84 -15.35 -11.20 -0.72
N LEU A 85 -14.62 -11.25 -1.83
CA LEU A 85 -15.02 -11.86 -3.09
C LEU A 85 -14.07 -13.02 -3.40
N GLU A 86 -14.62 -14.21 -3.56
CA GLU A 86 -13.88 -15.39 -4.02
C GLU A 86 -14.10 -15.59 -5.51
N THR A 87 -13.02 -15.86 -6.24
CA THR A 87 -13.09 -16.25 -7.65
C THR A 87 -13.21 -17.76 -7.78
N SER A 88 -13.37 -18.25 -9.02
CA SER A 88 -13.32 -19.69 -9.29
C SER A 88 -11.96 -20.34 -8.98
N ALA A 89 -10.91 -19.56 -8.72
CA ALA A 89 -9.59 -20.05 -8.37
C ALA A 89 -9.38 -20.23 -6.85
N ALA A 90 -10.31 -19.76 -6.01
CA ALA A 90 -10.15 -19.75 -4.55
C ALA A 90 -10.04 -21.15 -3.92
N ASP A 91 -10.82 -22.12 -4.43
CA ASP A 91 -10.82 -23.48 -3.87
C ASP A 91 -9.47 -24.17 -4.06
N GLY A 92 -8.82 -24.51 -2.95
CA GLY A 92 -7.49 -25.11 -2.92
C GLY A 92 -6.35 -24.18 -3.33
N PHE A 93 -6.61 -22.86 -3.43
CA PHE A 93 -5.55 -21.89 -3.68
C PHE A 93 -4.53 -21.89 -2.55
N LYS A 94 -3.25 -21.73 -2.90
CA LYS A 94 -2.17 -21.57 -1.93
C LYS A 94 -1.74 -20.13 -1.94
N TYR A 95 -1.97 -19.45 -0.82
CA TYR A 95 -1.49 -18.11 -0.59
C TYR A 95 -0.01 -18.20 -0.24
N GLU A 96 0.83 -17.62 -1.08
CA GLU A 96 2.27 -17.53 -0.91
C GLU A 96 2.64 -16.05 -1.00
N TYR A 97 3.48 -15.61 -0.07
CA TYR A 97 3.94 -14.24 0.04
C TYR A 97 5.44 -14.23 -0.17
N ASN A 98 5.93 -13.44 -1.12
CA ASN A 98 7.36 -13.24 -1.31
C ASN A 98 7.88 -12.31 -0.22
N ASP A 99 8.41 -12.90 0.86
CA ASP A 99 9.09 -12.22 1.96
C ASP A 99 10.62 -12.44 1.91
N GLU A 100 11.16 -12.77 0.73
CA GLU A 100 12.60 -12.88 0.50
C GLU A 100 13.26 -11.48 0.44
N GLY A 101 14.53 -11.41 0.85
CA GLY A 101 15.32 -10.19 0.87
C GLY A 101 16.14 -10.02 2.15
N THR A 102 16.50 -8.78 2.46
CA THR A 102 17.18 -8.42 3.71
C THR A 102 16.14 -8.11 4.77
N VAL A 103 16.00 -9.00 5.75
CA VAL A 103 15.13 -8.78 6.90
C VAL A 103 15.73 -7.68 7.78
N ILE A 104 15.03 -6.55 7.87
CA ILE A 104 15.43 -5.42 8.72
C ILE A 104 14.65 -5.36 10.03
N PHE A 105 13.48 -6.02 10.08
CA PHE A 105 12.69 -6.19 11.29
C PHE A 105 11.83 -7.45 11.19
N ASP A 106 11.82 -8.27 12.25
CA ASP A 106 11.00 -9.47 12.38
C ASP A 106 10.80 -9.75 13.88
N GLU A 107 10.00 -8.89 14.53
CA GLU A 107 9.73 -8.97 15.96
C GLU A 107 8.23 -8.77 16.24
N GLY A 108 7.69 -9.57 17.15
CA GLY A 108 6.27 -9.57 17.48
C GLY A 108 5.44 -9.95 16.25
N ASP A 109 4.48 -9.09 15.92
CA ASP A 109 3.54 -9.30 14.83
C ASP A 109 3.82 -8.38 13.63
N ILE A 110 5.03 -7.83 13.52
CA ILE A 110 5.45 -6.97 12.41
C ILE A 110 6.70 -7.56 11.76
N LYS A 111 6.67 -7.65 10.42
CA LYS A 111 7.85 -8.05 9.63
C LYS A 111 8.07 -7.06 8.49
N VAL A 112 9.32 -6.63 8.33
CA VAL A 112 9.77 -5.69 7.30
C VAL A 112 11.02 -6.25 6.61
N VAL A 113 10.94 -6.37 5.30
CA VAL A 113 12.00 -6.95 4.46
C VAL A 113 12.30 -6.04 3.28
N VAL A 114 13.56 -5.69 3.10
CA VAL A 114 14.04 -4.97 1.93
C VAL A 114 14.25 -5.95 0.79
N GLN A 115 13.59 -5.72 -0.35
CA GLN A 115 13.57 -6.68 -1.46
C GLN A 115 14.54 -6.30 -2.57
N ASP A 116 14.39 -5.12 -3.17
CA ASP A 116 15.13 -4.74 -4.37
C ASP A 116 15.18 -3.21 -4.57
N LEU A 117 16.03 -2.76 -5.50
CA LEU A 117 16.01 -1.42 -6.06
C LEU A 117 15.46 -1.47 -7.49
N VAL A 118 14.46 -0.64 -7.78
CA VAL A 118 13.89 -0.52 -9.12
C VAL A 118 14.12 0.90 -9.62
N THR A 119 14.72 1.04 -10.79
CA THR A 119 14.88 2.34 -11.45
C THR A 119 13.87 2.48 -12.58
N ASP A 120 13.16 3.59 -12.61
CA ASP A 120 12.19 3.86 -13.66
C ASP A 120 12.84 4.48 -14.92
N GLU A 121 12.03 4.81 -15.93
CA GLU A 121 12.52 5.40 -17.19
C GLU A 121 13.04 6.84 -17.04
N TYR A 122 12.71 7.53 -15.94
CA TYR A 122 13.13 8.88 -15.62
C TYR A 122 14.40 8.92 -14.74
N GLY A 123 14.82 7.76 -14.22
CA GLY A 123 15.97 7.62 -13.34
C GLY A 123 15.62 7.72 -11.86
N ASP A 124 14.34 7.83 -11.51
CA ASP A 124 13.89 7.74 -10.12
C ASP A 124 14.12 6.31 -9.64
N VAL A 125 14.54 6.16 -8.39
CA VAL A 125 14.86 4.86 -7.79
C VAL A 125 13.89 4.57 -6.65
N ASP A 126 13.22 3.43 -6.70
CA ASP A 126 12.38 2.89 -5.64
C ASP A 126 13.12 1.78 -4.89
N LEU A 127 13.24 1.91 -3.57
CA LEU A 127 13.55 0.78 -2.69
C LEU A 127 12.26 0.04 -2.36
N LEU A 128 12.15 -1.22 -2.82
CA LEU A 128 10.99 -2.07 -2.57
C LEU A 128 11.10 -2.73 -1.20
N ILE A 129 10.02 -2.64 -0.43
CA ILE A 129 9.93 -3.16 0.93
C ILE A 129 8.67 -3.97 1.09
N TYR A 130 8.84 -5.23 1.49
CA TYR A 130 7.76 -6.07 1.94
C TYR A 130 7.43 -5.77 3.41
N LEU A 131 6.14 -5.60 3.70
CA LEU A 131 5.57 -5.39 5.02
C LEU A 131 4.50 -6.45 5.28
N TYR A 132 4.55 -7.08 6.46
CA TYR A 132 3.47 -7.89 7.00
C TYR A 132 2.97 -7.29 8.32
N ASN A 133 1.64 -7.14 8.42
CA ASN A 133 0.95 -6.80 9.65
C ASN A 133 0.22 -8.04 10.19
N GLY A 134 0.75 -8.67 11.22
CA GLY A 134 0.09 -9.73 11.97
C GLY A 134 -0.59 -9.25 13.25
N THR A 135 -0.63 -7.95 13.52
CA THR A 135 -1.37 -7.41 14.67
C THR A 135 -2.87 -7.54 14.41
N ASP A 136 -3.68 -7.41 15.45
CA ASP A 136 -5.14 -7.41 15.34
C ASP A 136 -5.71 -6.08 14.80
N ASP A 137 -4.87 -5.05 14.67
CA ASP A 137 -5.27 -3.67 14.40
C ASP A 137 -4.71 -3.14 13.07
N LEU A 138 -5.35 -2.07 12.55
CA LEU A 138 -4.84 -1.33 11.39
C LEU A 138 -3.59 -0.55 11.79
N ILE A 139 -2.48 -0.80 11.10
CA ILE A 139 -1.22 -0.08 11.34
C ILE A 139 -0.98 1.00 10.31
N TYR A 140 -0.12 1.95 10.65
CA TYR A 140 0.53 2.89 9.74
C TYR A 140 2.04 2.77 9.87
N LEU A 141 2.72 2.43 8.77
CA LEU A 141 4.17 2.49 8.64
C LEU A 141 4.56 3.76 7.88
N SER A 142 5.55 4.48 8.37
CA SER A 142 6.22 5.57 7.66
C SER A 142 7.74 5.42 7.71
N THR A 143 8.40 5.81 6.63
CA THR A 143 9.85 6.03 6.59
C THR A 143 10.21 7.31 7.32
N GLU A 144 11.31 7.27 8.05
CA GLU A 144 11.91 8.40 8.77
C GLU A 144 13.41 8.44 8.47
N ASP A 145 14.01 9.63 8.58
CA ASP A 145 15.47 9.87 8.50
C ASP A 145 16.19 9.04 7.43
N THR A 146 16.12 9.45 6.17
CA THR A 146 16.74 8.73 5.06
C THR A 146 17.99 9.42 4.51
N SER A 147 19.00 8.63 4.20
CA SER A 147 20.18 9.05 3.44
C SER A 147 20.59 7.99 2.41
N VAL A 148 21.21 8.46 1.33
CA VAL A 148 21.75 7.64 0.24
C VAL A 148 23.22 8.00 0.07
N ASN A 149 24.12 7.02 0.13
CA ASN A 149 25.58 7.21 0.09
C ASN A 149 26.08 8.28 1.09
N GLY A 150 25.45 8.35 2.26
CA GLY A 150 25.74 9.34 3.30
C GLY A 150 25.21 10.77 3.06
N PHE A 151 24.45 11.01 1.99
CA PHE A 151 23.74 12.28 1.77
C PHE A 151 22.30 12.18 2.23
N MET A 152 21.86 13.12 3.08
CA MET A 152 20.46 13.23 3.47
C MET A 152 19.63 13.60 2.25
N ILE A 153 18.69 12.72 1.87
CA ILE A 153 17.80 12.90 0.73
C ILE A 153 16.36 12.81 1.24
N TYR A 154 15.48 13.64 0.68
CA TYR A 154 14.07 13.53 0.95
C TYR A 154 13.52 12.26 0.30
N SER A 155 12.95 11.39 1.12
CA SER A 155 12.24 10.20 0.67
C SER A 155 10.83 10.21 1.23
N TYR A 156 9.95 9.45 0.59
CA TYR A 156 8.62 9.19 1.12
C TYR A 156 8.26 7.74 0.87
N GLY A 157 8.09 6.97 1.94
CA GLY A 157 7.46 5.67 1.92
C GLY A 157 6.48 5.57 3.08
N SER A 158 5.22 5.26 2.80
CA SER A 158 4.24 4.99 3.84
C SER A 158 3.18 4.00 3.42
N CYS A 159 2.56 3.35 4.40
CA CYS A 159 1.53 2.36 4.17
C CYS A 159 0.61 2.24 5.39
N TYR A 160 -0.70 2.30 5.16
CA TYR A 160 -1.67 1.78 6.13
C TYR A 160 -2.05 0.36 5.72
N LEU A 161 -2.04 -0.57 6.68
CA LEU A 161 -2.17 -1.99 6.40
C LEU A 161 -3.07 -2.67 7.44
N ASP A 162 -4.19 -3.25 6.98
CA ASP A 162 -5.11 -3.98 7.85
C ASP A 162 -4.45 -5.22 8.46
N ALA A 163 -5.05 -5.73 9.54
CA ALA A 163 -4.64 -6.96 10.21
C ALA A 163 -4.56 -8.16 9.25
N ASP A 164 -3.57 -9.03 9.45
CA ASP A 164 -3.28 -10.21 8.63
C ASP A 164 -3.10 -9.90 7.13
N LYS A 165 -2.60 -8.72 6.79
CA LYS A 165 -2.32 -8.30 5.40
C LYS A 165 -0.84 -8.09 5.13
N HIS A 166 -0.54 -8.11 3.83
CA HIS A 166 0.79 -7.95 3.27
C HIS A 166 0.81 -6.74 2.34
N ALA A 167 1.95 -6.08 2.22
CA ALA A 167 2.16 -5.02 1.23
C ALA A 167 3.57 -5.09 0.68
N VAL A 168 3.73 -4.66 -0.57
CA VAL A 168 5.03 -4.27 -1.13
C VAL A 168 4.96 -2.77 -1.38
N ILE A 169 5.75 -2.00 -0.64
CA ILE A 169 5.75 -0.53 -0.68
C ILE A 169 7.05 -0.04 -1.33
N SER A 170 7.00 1.13 -1.94
CA SER A 170 8.19 1.81 -2.45
C SER A 170 8.61 2.95 -1.51
N VAL A 171 9.92 3.06 -1.28
CA VAL A 171 10.55 4.29 -0.77
C VAL A 171 11.27 4.93 -1.95
N SER A 172 10.73 6.05 -2.42
CA SER A 172 11.20 6.68 -3.67
C SER A 172 12.31 7.70 -3.42
N PHE A 173 13.29 7.69 -4.31
CA PHE A 173 14.41 8.63 -4.41
C PHE A 173 14.38 9.28 -5.79
N TYR A 174 14.20 10.61 -5.82
CA TYR A 174 14.12 11.33 -7.08
C TYR A 174 15.48 11.41 -7.76
N ALA A 175 15.49 11.22 -9.09
CA ALA A 175 16.68 11.36 -9.93
C ALA A 175 17.34 12.72 -9.72
N SER A 176 16.55 13.79 -9.57
CA SER A 176 17.08 15.13 -9.33
C SER A 176 17.86 15.26 -8.02
N ASP A 177 17.43 14.58 -6.97
CA ASP A 177 18.10 14.62 -5.67
C ASP A 177 19.39 13.78 -5.70
N LEU A 178 19.38 12.67 -6.44
CA LEU A 178 20.58 11.86 -6.69
C LEU A 178 21.61 12.66 -7.52
N GLU A 179 21.18 13.31 -8.60
CA GLU A 179 22.02 14.16 -9.46
C GLU A 179 22.60 15.36 -8.69
N GLU A 180 21.80 16.03 -7.84
CA GLU A 180 22.26 17.18 -7.03
C GLU A 180 23.40 16.79 -6.07
N ASN A 181 23.41 15.54 -5.62
CA ASN A 181 24.42 15.01 -4.69
C ASN A 181 25.55 14.23 -5.39
N ASP A 182 25.66 14.31 -6.73
CA ASP A 182 26.64 13.58 -7.53
C ASP A 182 26.59 12.04 -7.30
N ILE A 183 25.38 11.48 -7.11
CA ILE A 183 25.15 10.05 -6.89
C ILE A 183 24.80 9.36 -8.22
N ASP A 184 25.80 8.77 -8.87
CA ASP A 184 25.63 7.96 -10.08
C ASP A 184 25.21 6.50 -9.79
N GLU A 185 25.56 5.98 -8.61
CA GLU A 185 25.31 4.60 -8.18
C GLU A 185 24.99 4.60 -6.69
N ILE A 186 23.89 3.94 -6.29
CA ILE A 186 23.53 3.76 -4.89
C ILE A 186 24.32 2.57 -4.33
N THR A 187 25.24 2.84 -3.40
CA THR A 187 26.04 1.83 -2.70
C THR A 187 25.48 1.51 -1.32
N ASP A 188 24.88 2.50 -0.67
CA ASP A 188 24.21 2.33 0.60
C ASP A 188 22.99 3.24 0.74
N ILE A 189 22.00 2.74 1.47
CA ILE A 189 20.85 3.50 1.95
C ILE A 189 20.78 3.30 3.46
N GLU A 190 20.73 4.40 4.21
CA GLU A 190 20.41 4.39 5.63
C GLU A 190 19.02 4.99 5.83
N LEU A 191 18.13 4.26 6.50
CA LEU A 191 16.78 4.73 6.78
C LEU A 191 16.23 4.14 8.08
N SER A 192 15.19 4.76 8.60
CA SER A 192 14.41 4.24 9.72
C SER A 192 12.93 4.15 9.37
N PHE A 193 12.18 3.40 10.16
CA PHE A 193 10.73 3.32 10.05
C PHE A 193 10.09 3.50 11.41
N GLU A 194 8.90 4.05 11.40
CA GLU A 194 8.00 4.01 12.53
C GLU A 194 6.72 3.28 12.14
N VAL A 195 6.29 2.37 13.00
CA VAL A 195 5.01 1.67 12.89
C VAL A 195 4.14 2.11 14.05
N ARG A 196 2.93 2.60 13.75
CA ARG A 196 1.94 3.04 14.73
C ARG A 196 0.63 2.32 14.54
N ASP A 197 -0.15 2.22 15.61
CA ASP A 197 -1.59 1.99 15.48
C ASP A 197 -2.22 3.19 14.75
N TYR A 198 -3.01 2.94 13.72
CA TYR A 198 -3.57 3.99 12.88
C TYR A 198 -4.59 4.87 13.63
N ASN A 199 -5.31 4.30 14.59
CA ASN A 199 -6.41 4.97 15.28
C ASN A 199 -5.96 5.69 16.55
N SER A 200 -5.13 5.04 17.37
CA SER A 200 -4.64 5.60 18.63
C SER A 200 -3.37 6.43 18.47
N TYR A 201 -2.64 6.25 17.36
CA TYR A 201 -1.31 6.81 17.11
C TYR A 201 -0.22 6.29 18.07
N ASP A 202 -0.50 5.23 18.82
CA ASP A 202 0.50 4.62 19.69
C ASP A 202 1.59 3.97 18.84
N THR A 203 2.86 4.22 19.19
CA THR A 203 4.00 3.59 18.54
C THR A 203 4.04 2.09 18.88
N ILE A 204 4.00 1.27 17.83
CA ILE A 204 4.11 -0.19 17.89
C ILE A 204 5.58 -0.61 17.77
N ALA A 205 6.31 -0.01 16.81
CA ALA A 205 7.73 -0.28 16.60
C ALA A 205 8.46 0.95 16.04
N GLU A 206 9.73 1.10 16.43
CA GLU A 206 10.70 1.99 15.82
C GLU A 206 11.83 1.11 15.26
N ILE A 207 12.09 1.22 13.96
CA ILE A 207 13.01 0.34 13.23
C ILE A 207 14.18 1.19 12.74
N GLY A 208 15.38 0.89 13.19
CA GLY A 208 16.60 1.51 12.69
C GLY A 208 17.22 2.61 13.55
N PRO A 209 18.12 3.44 12.99
CA PRO A 209 18.51 3.44 11.57
C PRO A 209 19.13 2.10 11.15
N VAL A 210 18.75 1.62 9.96
CA VAL A 210 19.33 0.45 9.32
C VAL A 210 20.08 0.87 8.07
N THR A 211 21.28 0.33 7.87
CA THR A 211 22.08 0.54 6.66
C THR A 211 21.96 -0.69 5.76
N ILE A 212 21.54 -0.48 4.52
CA ILE A 212 21.46 -1.49 3.47
C ILE A 212 22.58 -1.20 2.47
N THR A 213 23.32 -2.23 2.06
CA THR A 213 24.44 -2.10 1.12
C THR A 213 24.21 -2.96 -0.10
N PHE A 214 24.52 -2.45 -1.29
CA PHE A 214 24.33 -3.10 -2.59
C PHE A 214 25.66 -3.48 -3.26
#